data_AF-A0A7C3FID0-F1
#
_entry.id   AF-A0A7C3FID0-F1
#
_cell.length_a   1.000
_cell.length_b   1.000
_cell.length_c   1.000
_cell.angle_alpha   90.00
_cell.angle_beta   90.00
_cell.angle_gamma   90.00
#
_symmetry.space_group_name_H-M   'P 1'
#
loop_
_entity.id
_entity.type
_entity.pdbx_description
1 polymer ?
#
loop_
_entity_poly.entity_id
_entity_poly.type
_entity_poly.pdbx_seq_one_letter_code
_entity_poly.pdbx_strand_id
1 'polypeptide(L)'
;MRRRWFRILPGLLLISLACTITIPAMDALPGSSTEAIPALVEPTEIELQPDVTPPTREGDPMSSPEMTQPFIELPGMGVEPHVTPPPTETDPQDQIRELCNPGSRIVALIVDPSLREGIRARLQQFEIDLCQEGYSVLIHTHAYTSAADLRSYLFRLYTSSGGLLAGSILIGEIPYAYQWVTLHTSNPALDPLEEEVISFQYYADLDGIFERSPGYSSPGGHLESYDLHQGEVGWEQWIGVLPTYRGDYAFSVGAINAYFEKNHLYRTGGYEVGNGFMVISEHASASNLIEHDQVLENMRTGTYAWTPFSLESSASFYFDSSAVGMTADDGYDRLPDGAADFVVGQAHGYWGGHGSLDIAWVDSHPIRTVFFWSDGCAVGNLDHPENFLTSVLYGSYSSVLLAKGTTNNSGGLGTNGDGYYGHNIATALADGASLGDALLMHVNVPLIYPWSESREFHFATAILLGDPTLRR
;
A
#
# COMPACT_ATOMS: atom_id res chain seq x y z
N MET A 1 6.68 57.50 -16.04
CA MET A 1 5.81 56.32 -16.32
C MET A 1 6.71 55.11 -16.58
N ARG A 2 6.94 54.27 -15.56
CA ARG A 2 7.58 52.94 -15.71
C ARG A 2 6.77 51.98 -14.86
N ARG A 3 6.04 51.06 -15.51
CA ARG A 3 5.27 50.02 -14.83
C ARG A 3 6.26 48.91 -14.44
N ARG A 4 6.40 48.67 -13.13
CA ARG A 4 7.06 47.47 -12.59
C ARG A 4 6.04 46.34 -12.61
N TRP A 5 6.46 45.21 -13.16
CA TRP A 5 5.74 43.94 -13.07
C TRP A 5 6.04 43.33 -11.70
N PHE A 6 5.00 42.97 -10.93
CA PHE A 6 5.14 42.08 -9.79
C PHE A 6 5.13 40.64 -10.32
N ARG A 7 6.21 39.89 -10.07
CA ARG A 7 6.20 38.43 -10.13
C ARG A 7 5.60 37.95 -8.81
N ILE A 8 4.50 37.22 -8.88
CA ILE A 8 3.98 36.42 -7.76
C ILE A 8 4.73 35.08 -7.85
N LEU A 9 5.43 34.70 -6.78
CA LEU A 9 6.04 33.38 -6.61
C LEU A 9 4.97 32.40 -6.11
N PRO A 10 4.77 31.22 -6.74
CA PRO A 10 4.04 30.12 -6.13
C PRO A 10 5.05 29.23 -5.39
N GLY A 11 4.84 28.98 -4.10
CA GLY A 11 5.79 28.21 -3.30
C GLY A 11 5.35 28.00 -1.86
N LEU A 12 4.11 27.56 -1.66
CA LEU A 12 3.71 26.86 -0.44
C LEU A 12 2.89 25.64 -0.91
N LEU A 13 3.57 24.50 -1.04
CA LEU A 13 2.91 23.23 -1.26
C LEU A 13 2.60 22.68 0.13
N LEU A 14 1.32 22.68 0.51
CA LEU A 14 0.88 21.89 1.64
C LEU A 14 1.18 20.43 1.32
N ILE A 15 1.97 19.76 2.16
CA ILE A 15 1.75 18.34 2.38
C ILE A 15 0.29 18.24 2.79
N SER A 16 -0.55 17.70 1.91
CA SER A 16 -1.95 17.42 2.25
C SER A 16 -1.89 16.35 3.34
N LEU A 17 -1.94 16.78 4.60
CA LEU A 17 -2.36 15.91 5.68
C LEU A 17 -3.81 15.56 5.33
N ALA A 18 -4.02 14.40 4.73
CA ALA A 18 -5.33 13.94 4.29
C ALA A 18 -6.22 13.51 5.48
N CYS A 19 -6.01 14.06 6.67
CA CYS A 19 -6.83 13.81 7.85
C CYS A 19 -7.08 15.09 8.64
N THR A 20 -8.36 15.42 8.82
CA THR A 20 -8.77 16.27 9.93
C THR A 20 -8.99 15.36 11.13
N ILE A 21 -8.22 15.55 12.20
CA ILE A 21 -8.56 14.96 13.50
C ILE A 21 -9.89 15.60 13.92
N THR A 22 -10.98 14.84 13.86
CA THR A 22 -12.26 15.29 14.42
C THR A 22 -12.12 15.32 15.94
N ILE A 23 -11.70 16.46 16.50
CA ILE A 23 -11.78 16.70 17.94
C ILE A 23 -13.28 16.78 18.27
N PRO A 24 -13.83 15.94 19.17
CA PRO A 24 -15.22 16.07 19.57
C PRO A 24 -15.44 17.47 20.15
N ALA A 25 -16.46 18.17 19.64
CA ALA A 25 -16.82 19.51 20.06
C ALA A 25 -16.99 19.55 21.59
N MET A 26 -16.04 20.17 22.29
CA MET A 26 -16.24 20.59 23.67
C MET A 26 -17.08 21.88 23.64
N ASP A 27 -18.17 21.86 24.38
CA ASP A 27 -19.11 22.96 24.54
C ASP A 27 -18.40 24.30 24.84
N ALA A 28 -18.81 25.33 24.09
CA ALA A 28 -18.29 26.68 24.21
C ALA A 28 -18.66 27.31 25.56
N LEU A 29 -17.65 27.76 26.31
CA LEU A 29 -17.82 28.75 27.38
C LEU A 29 -17.70 30.17 26.79
N PRO A 30 -18.57 31.12 27.18
CA PRO A 30 -18.54 32.47 26.62
C PRO A 30 -17.56 33.38 27.37
N GLY A 31 -16.67 34.00 26.60
CA GLY A 31 -16.05 35.28 26.97
C GLY A 31 -14.51 35.27 27.07
N SER A 32 -13.84 35.66 25.99
CA SER A 32 -12.63 36.49 26.11
C SER A 32 -12.37 37.27 24.83
N SER A 33 -11.84 38.48 25.03
CA SER A 33 -11.63 39.55 24.07
C SER A 33 -10.42 39.33 23.15
N THR A 34 -10.56 39.75 21.91
CA THR A 34 -9.50 39.82 20.88
C THR A 34 -8.46 40.91 21.20
N GLU A 35 -7.21 40.53 21.45
CA GLU A 35 -6.04 41.41 21.30
C GLU A 35 -5.25 41.01 20.04
N ALA A 36 -4.77 42.03 19.32
CA ALA A 36 -4.08 41.92 18.05
C ALA A 36 -2.58 41.62 18.23
N ILE A 37 -2.05 40.69 17.43
CA ILE A 37 -0.62 40.34 17.35
C ILE A 37 0.06 41.16 16.24
N PRO A 38 1.28 41.71 16.45
CA PRO A 38 1.96 42.55 15.48
C PRO A 38 2.65 41.75 14.36
N ALA A 39 2.82 42.41 13.21
CA ALA A 39 3.38 41.89 11.97
C ALA A 39 4.82 41.37 12.11
N LEU A 40 5.07 40.20 11.51
CA LEU A 40 6.37 39.54 11.39
C LEU A 40 7.21 40.11 10.25
N VAL A 41 8.51 40.12 10.51
CA VAL A 41 9.64 40.67 9.73
C VAL A 41 9.92 39.83 8.48
N GLU A 42 10.20 40.47 7.34
CA GLU A 42 10.57 39.83 6.08
C GLU A 42 11.94 39.11 6.15
N PRO A 43 12.10 37.91 5.56
CA PRO A 43 13.39 37.21 5.54
C PRO A 43 14.28 37.67 4.38
N THR A 44 15.57 37.80 4.70
CA THR A 44 16.68 38.15 3.80
C THR A 44 17.05 36.98 2.88
N GLU A 45 17.25 37.25 1.59
CA GLU A 45 17.72 36.29 0.58
C GLU A 45 19.12 35.72 0.93
N ILE A 46 19.27 34.40 0.85
CA ILE A 46 20.58 33.72 0.80
C ILE A 46 20.73 33.15 -0.61
N GLU A 47 21.69 33.70 -1.35
CA GLU A 47 22.08 33.30 -2.71
C GLU A 47 22.98 32.05 -2.63
N LEU A 48 22.49 30.90 -3.11
CA LEU A 48 23.28 29.67 -3.24
C LEU A 48 23.93 29.64 -4.62
N GLN A 49 25.27 29.68 -4.64
CA GLN A 49 26.07 29.46 -5.85
C GLN A 49 26.23 27.95 -6.13
N PRO A 50 26.16 27.50 -7.40
CA PRO A 50 26.44 26.13 -7.76
C PRO A 50 27.89 25.99 -8.20
N ASP A 51 28.74 25.35 -7.39
CA ASP A 51 29.96 24.73 -7.92
C ASP A 51 30.53 23.71 -6.91
N VAL A 52 30.28 22.41 -7.14
CA VAL A 52 31.10 21.34 -6.55
C VAL A 52 31.22 20.18 -7.56
N THR A 53 32.36 20.12 -8.24
CA THR A 53 32.88 18.92 -8.90
C THR A 53 33.16 17.80 -7.88
N PRO A 54 32.92 16.51 -8.23
CA PRO A 54 33.20 15.39 -7.34
C PRO A 54 34.71 15.06 -7.27
N PRO A 55 35.21 14.48 -6.15
CA PRO A 55 36.63 14.35 -5.87
C PRO A 55 37.26 13.10 -6.49
N THR A 56 38.50 13.24 -6.97
CA THR A 56 39.43 12.14 -7.20
C THR A 56 40.02 11.65 -5.87
N ARG A 57 39.92 10.34 -5.61
CA ARG A 57 40.43 9.69 -4.40
C ARG A 57 41.66 8.84 -4.75
N GLU A 58 42.85 9.38 -4.49
CA GLU A 58 44.10 8.63 -4.33
C GLU A 58 44.52 8.70 -2.85
N GLY A 59 44.93 7.58 -2.25
CA GLY A 59 45.52 7.57 -0.92
C GLY A 59 45.36 6.25 -0.14
N ASP A 60 46.40 5.42 -0.26
CA ASP A 60 46.93 4.29 0.52
C ASP A 60 46.33 3.81 1.87
N PRO A 61 46.59 2.53 2.25
CA PRO A 61 45.89 1.83 3.33
C PRO A 61 46.50 2.11 4.71
N MET A 62 45.64 2.43 5.67
CA MET A 62 45.99 2.38 7.09
C MET A 62 45.64 1.00 7.67
N SER A 63 46.69 0.31 8.11
CA SER A 63 46.67 -0.86 8.97
C SER A 63 45.95 -0.59 10.29
N SER A 64 44.92 -1.38 10.61
CA SER A 64 44.30 -1.43 11.94
C SER A 64 45.10 -2.36 12.88
N PRO A 65 45.27 -2.01 14.17
CA PRO A 65 45.90 -2.88 15.14
C PRO A 65 44.92 -3.94 15.66
N GLU A 66 45.41 -5.18 15.74
CA GLU A 66 44.75 -6.30 16.43
C GLU A 66 44.54 -5.95 17.92
N MET A 67 43.27 -5.97 18.35
CA MET A 67 42.90 -6.02 19.76
C MET A 67 42.64 -7.48 20.14
N THR A 68 43.63 -8.12 20.75
CA THR A 68 43.47 -9.41 21.43
C THR A 68 42.91 -9.16 22.82
N GLN A 69 41.70 -9.66 23.09
CA GLN A 69 41.16 -9.77 24.45
C GLN A 69 41.49 -11.14 25.05
N PRO A 70 41.83 -11.23 26.35
CA PRO A 70 42.11 -12.49 27.00
C PRO A 70 40.82 -13.25 27.33
N PHE A 71 40.80 -14.51 26.90
CA PHE A 71 39.79 -15.51 27.24
C PHE A 71 39.96 -15.92 28.71
N ILE A 72 38.93 -15.70 29.54
CA ILE A 72 38.87 -16.21 30.92
C ILE A 72 38.08 -17.52 30.90
N GLU A 73 38.77 -18.64 31.12
CA GLU A 73 38.14 -19.94 31.38
C GLU A 73 37.49 -19.96 32.77
N LEU A 74 36.20 -20.24 32.82
CA LEU A 74 35.49 -20.64 34.04
C LEU A 74 35.25 -22.16 34.01
N PRO A 75 35.56 -22.91 35.08
CA PRO A 75 35.27 -24.33 35.14
C PRO A 75 33.89 -24.58 35.77
N GLY A 76 33.10 -25.44 35.12
CA GLY A 76 32.30 -26.42 35.85
C GLY A 76 30.77 -26.35 35.70
N MET A 77 30.26 -27.46 35.14
CA MET A 77 29.02 -28.16 35.48
C MET A 77 27.68 -27.59 35.00
N GLY A 78 27.11 -28.29 34.01
CA GLY A 78 25.67 -28.34 33.73
C GLY A 78 25.39 -29.43 32.70
N VAL A 79 24.71 -30.50 33.12
CA VAL A 79 24.27 -31.60 32.27
C VAL A 79 23.24 -31.06 31.27
N GLU A 80 23.51 -31.17 29.97
CA GLU A 80 22.53 -30.85 28.93
C GLU A 80 21.36 -31.85 29.00
N PRO A 81 20.10 -31.40 29.15
CA PRO A 81 18.97 -32.27 28.93
C PRO A 81 18.90 -32.61 27.45
N HIS A 82 18.90 -33.91 27.14
CA HIS A 82 18.70 -34.42 25.81
C HIS A 82 17.27 -34.07 25.37
N VAL A 83 17.12 -32.90 24.72
CA VAL A 83 15.87 -32.49 24.08
C VAL A 83 15.67 -33.44 22.91
N THR A 84 14.72 -34.36 23.09
CA THR A 84 14.23 -35.19 22.00
C THR A 84 13.52 -34.25 21.03
N PRO A 85 13.87 -34.23 19.72
CA PRO A 85 13.14 -33.40 18.77
C PRO A 85 11.66 -33.79 18.83
N PRO A 86 10.73 -32.83 18.85
CA PRO A 86 9.32 -33.13 18.85
C PRO A 86 9.00 -34.01 17.65
N PRO A 87 8.08 -34.98 17.80
CA PRO A 87 7.72 -35.88 16.72
C PRO A 87 7.25 -35.05 15.52
N THR A 88 7.85 -35.34 14.37
CA THR A 88 7.47 -34.81 13.07
C THR A 88 6.13 -35.42 12.68
N GLU A 89 5.07 -34.99 13.35
CA GLU A 89 3.70 -35.32 12.96
C GLU A 89 3.40 -34.46 11.74
N THR A 90 3.56 -35.05 10.56
CA THR A 90 3.10 -34.47 9.30
C THR A 90 1.59 -34.47 9.35
N ASP A 91 1.01 -33.32 9.72
CA ASP A 91 -0.43 -33.11 9.74
C ASP A 91 -0.99 -33.49 8.36
N PRO A 92 -1.95 -34.43 8.26
CA PRO A 92 -2.60 -34.81 7.02
C PRO A 92 -3.21 -33.64 6.22
N GLN A 93 -3.32 -32.45 6.82
CA GLN A 93 -3.78 -31.22 6.17
C GLN A 93 -2.68 -30.42 5.45
N ASP A 94 -1.40 -30.75 5.61
CA ASP A 94 -0.30 -30.02 4.96
C ASP A 94 -0.03 -30.51 3.53
N GLN A 95 -1.07 -30.48 2.69
CA GLN A 95 -0.97 -30.86 1.28
C GLN A 95 -0.50 -29.67 0.45
N ILE A 96 0.82 -29.49 0.35
CA ILE A 96 1.40 -28.64 -0.68
C ILE A 96 1.18 -29.32 -2.03
N ARG A 97 0.34 -28.70 -2.86
CA ARG A 97 0.11 -29.13 -4.23
C ARG A 97 0.78 -28.14 -5.18
N GLU A 98 1.82 -28.60 -5.86
CA GLU A 98 2.42 -27.88 -6.99
C GLU A 98 1.84 -28.48 -8.28
N LEU A 99 1.30 -27.63 -9.17
CA LEU A 99 0.66 -28.08 -10.41
C LEU A 99 1.40 -27.74 -11.70
N CYS A 100 2.31 -26.76 -11.67
CA CYS A 100 2.83 -26.12 -12.89
C CYS A 100 4.36 -26.12 -12.91
N ASN A 101 4.95 -25.99 -14.09
CA ASN A 101 6.36 -26.32 -14.35
C ASN A 101 7.34 -25.66 -13.36
N PRO A 102 8.24 -26.42 -12.70
CA PRO A 102 9.06 -25.99 -11.56
C PRO A 102 10.26 -25.09 -11.92
N GLY A 103 10.14 -24.23 -12.94
CA GLY A 103 11.20 -23.30 -13.37
C GLY A 103 10.81 -21.83 -13.29
N SER A 104 9.72 -21.51 -12.60
CA SER A 104 9.08 -20.19 -12.66
C SER A 104 8.91 -19.52 -11.30
N ARG A 105 8.49 -18.25 -11.32
CA ARG A 105 8.14 -17.48 -10.12
C ARG A 105 6.97 -18.13 -9.39
N ILE A 106 7.06 -18.26 -8.08
CA ILE A 106 6.05 -18.92 -7.25
C ILE A 106 5.03 -17.92 -6.73
N VAL A 107 3.75 -18.27 -6.80
CA VAL A 107 2.65 -17.58 -6.09
C VAL A 107 2.05 -18.54 -5.08
N ALA A 108 2.09 -18.16 -3.80
CA ALA A 108 1.46 -18.93 -2.73
C ALA A 108 0.02 -18.46 -2.50
N LEU A 109 -0.94 -19.38 -2.56
CA LEU A 109 -2.33 -19.14 -2.20
C LEU A 109 -2.57 -19.71 -0.79
N ILE A 110 -2.65 -18.83 0.20
CA ILE A 110 -2.87 -19.20 1.61
C ILE A 110 -4.37 -19.11 1.88
N VAL A 111 -5.01 -20.26 2.08
CA VAL A 111 -6.47 -20.36 2.11
C VAL A 111 -6.93 -20.76 3.49
N ASP A 112 -7.82 -19.96 4.07
CA ASP A 112 -8.58 -20.33 5.26
C ASP A 112 -9.29 -21.68 5.00
N PRO A 113 -9.00 -22.73 5.80
CA PRO A 113 -9.62 -24.04 5.66
C PRO A 113 -11.14 -24.00 5.64
N SER A 114 -11.75 -23.05 6.34
CA SER A 114 -13.19 -22.89 6.39
C SER A 114 -13.75 -22.69 4.98
N LEU A 115 -13.13 -21.85 4.14
CA LEU A 115 -13.62 -21.46 2.82
C LEU A 115 -13.34 -22.48 1.72
N ARG A 116 -12.31 -23.33 1.92
CA ARG A 116 -11.70 -24.15 0.87
C ARG A 116 -12.71 -24.96 0.06
N GLU A 117 -13.64 -25.65 0.72
CA GLU A 117 -14.63 -26.47 0.01
C GLU A 117 -15.63 -25.62 -0.78
N GLY A 118 -16.03 -24.46 -0.24
CA GLY A 118 -16.98 -23.55 -0.89
C GLY A 118 -16.43 -22.88 -2.15
N ILE A 119 -15.12 -22.67 -2.23
CA ILE A 119 -14.47 -21.96 -3.35
C ILE A 119 -13.65 -22.88 -4.27
N ARG A 120 -13.61 -24.18 -3.99
CA ARG A 120 -12.67 -25.13 -4.62
C ARG A 120 -12.62 -25.05 -6.15
N ALA A 121 -13.78 -25.06 -6.81
CA ALA A 121 -13.85 -25.08 -8.27
C ALA A 121 -13.29 -23.79 -8.90
N ARG A 122 -13.64 -22.63 -8.34
CA ARG A 122 -13.15 -21.34 -8.86
C ARG A 122 -11.70 -21.08 -8.49
N LEU A 123 -11.27 -21.51 -7.31
CA LEU A 123 -9.86 -21.46 -6.91
C LEU A 123 -8.98 -22.37 -7.80
N GLN A 124 -9.47 -23.53 -8.22
CA GLN A 124 -8.77 -24.37 -9.21
C GLN A 124 -8.68 -23.70 -10.58
N GLN A 125 -9.73 -22.99 -11.02
CA GLN A 125 -9.66 -22.21 -12.26
C GLN A 125 -8.62 -21.09 -12.15
N PHE A 126 -8.63 -20.36 -11.04
CA PHE A 126 -7.65 -19.30 -10.79
C PHE A 126 -6.21 -19.81 -10.79
N GLU A 127 -5.96 -20.98 -10.18
CA GLU A 127 -4.68 -21.68 -10.26
C GLU A 127 -4.28 -22.00 -11.72
N ILE A 128 -5.19 -22.52 -12.54
CA ILE A 128 -4.94 -22.78 -13.96
C ILE A 128 -4.61 -21.49 -14.71
N ASP A 129 -5.32 -20.40 -14.44
CA ASP A 129 -5.12 -19.12 -15.10
C ASP A 129 -3.72 -18.55 -14.78
N LEU A 130 -3.30 -18.57 -13.51
CA LEU A 130 -1.94 -18.16 -13.10
C LEU A 130 -0.85 -19.03 -13.75
N CYS A 131 -1.10 -20.33 -13.87
CA CYS A 131 -0.18 -21.23 -14.54
C CYS A 131 -0.04 -20.96 -16.03
N GLN A 132 -1.11 -20.55 -16.70
CA GLN A 132 -1.07 -20.15 -18.11
C GLN A 132 -0.24 -18.89 -18.32
N GLU A 133 -0.15 -18.03 -17.30
CA GLU A 133 0.72 -16.84 -17.29
C GLU A 133 2.15 -17.13 -16.84
N GLY A 134 2.46 -18.40 -16.57
CA GLY A 134 3.81 -18.86 -16.29
C GLY A 134 4.21 -18.77 -14.82
N TYR A 135 3.26 -18.73 -13.88
CA TYR A 135 3.54 -18.88 -12.46
C TYR A 135 3.50 -20.36 -12.03
N SER A 136 4.32 -20.70 -11.03
CA SER A 136 4.17 -21.92 -10.22
C SER A 136 3.24 -21.58 -9.07
N VAL A 137 2.08 -22.24 -8.99
CA VAL A 137 1.11 -21.97 -7.92
C VAL A 137 1.26 -23.02 -6.83
N LEU A 138 1.35 -22.55 -5.59
CA LEU A 138 1.31 -23.39 -4.39
C LEU A 138 0.07 -23.06 -3.58
N ILE A 139 -0.87 -23.99 -3.50
CA ILE A 139 -2.01 -23.83 -2.61
C ILE A 139 -1.68 -24.46 -1.27
N HIS A 140 -1.79 -23.66 -0.21
CA HIS A 140 -1.61 -24.13 1.15
C HIS A 140 -2.86 -23.77 1.97
N THR A 141 -3.50 -24.81 2.51
CA THR A 141 -4.73 -24.69 3.31
C THR A 141 -4.38 -25.05 4.74
N HIS A 142 -4.30 -24.05 5.61
CA HIS A 142 -3.89 -24.28 7.00
C HIS A 142 -4.51 -23.23 7.93
N ALA A 143 -4.91 -23.67 9.12
CA ALA A 143 -5.45 -22.81 10.16
C ALA A 143 -4.30 -22.21 10.97
N TYR A 144 -3.62 -21.22 10.40
CA TYR A 144 -2.60 -20.48 11.14
C TYR A 144 -3.21 -19.81 12.36
N THR A 145 -2.64 -20.08 13.52
CA THR A 145 -3.09 -19.50 14.79
C THR A 145 -2.46 -18.14 15.10
N SER A 146 -1.41 -17.76 14.36
CA SER A 146 -0.67 -16.51 14.56
C SER A 146 -0.05 -16.01 13.25
N ALA A 147 0.19 -14.70 13.16
CA ALA A 147 0.92 -14.06 12.07
C ALA A 147 2.38 -14.54 12.03
N ALA A 148 3.01 -14.75 13.19
CA ALA A 148 4.37 -15.24 13.27
C ALA A 148 4.55 -16.63 12.62
N ASP A 149 3.57 -17.53 12.80
CA ASP A 149 3.58 -18.86 12.18
C ASP A 149 3.49 -18.77 10.65
N LEU A 150 2.60 -17.90 10.15
CA LEU A 150 2.44 -17.67 8.71
C LEU A 150 3.71 -17.04 8.11
N ARG A 151 4.27 -15.99 8.72
CA ARG A 151 5.52 -15.37 8.26
C ARG A 151 6.65 -16.40 8.24
N SER A 152 6.75 -17.24 9.27
CA SER A 152 7.74 -18.31 9.34
C SER A 152 7.57 -19.34 8.21
N TYR A 153 6.32 -19.69 7.85
CA TYR A 153 6.05 -20.54 6.69
C TYR A 153 6.50 -19.88 5.38
N LEU A 154 6.13 -18.62 5.16
CA LEU A 154 6.49 -17.89 3.95
C LEU A 154 8.01 -17.74 3.80
N PHE A 155 8.73 -17.45 4.88
CA PHE A 155 10.20 -17.40 4.88
C PHE A 155 10.83 -18.76 4.54
N ARG A 156 10.31 -19.88 5.08
CA ARG A 156 10.76 -21.23 4.70
C ARG A 156 10.48 -21.52 3.23
N LEU A 157 9.33 -21.10 2.70
CA LEU A 157 9.00 -21.27 1.29
C LEU A 157 9.95 -20.46 0.39
N TYR A 158 10.19 -19.20 0.73
CA TYR A 158 11.13 -18.33 0.02
C TYR A 158 12.55 -18.94 0.00
N THR A 159 13.07 -19.33 1.16
CA THR A 159 14.43 -19.90 1.27
C THR A 159 14.57 -21.27 0.62
N SER A 160 13.61 -22.19 0.80
CA SER A 160 13.68 -23.53 0.20
C SER A 160 13.46 -23.54 -1.30
N SER A 161 12.77 -22.54 -1.85
CA SER A 161 12.63 -22.35 -3.30
C SER A 161 13.79 -21.59 -3.94
N GLY A 162 14.80 -21.18 -3.16
CA GLY A 162 15.94 -20.40 -3.66
C GLY A 162 15.56 -18.97 -4.06
N GLY A 163 14.57 -18.38 -3.38
CA GLY A 163 14.11 -17.02 -3.61
C GLY A 163 13.11 -16.86 -4.75
N LEU A 164 12.44 -17.95 -5.17
CA LEU A 164 11.49 -17.91 -6.29
C LEU A 164 10.09 -17.45 -5.90
N LEU A 165 9.76 -17.35 -4.61
CA LEU A 165 8.48 -16.81 -4.13
C LEU A 165 8.35 -15.34 -4.52
N ALA A 166 7.49 -15.06 -5.50
CA ALA A 166 7.21 -13.71 -5.97
C ALA A 166 6.16 -12.98 -5.14
N GLY A 167 5.19 -13.74 -4.61
CA GLY A 167 4.08 -13.18 -3.87
C GLY A 167 3.17 -14.21 -3.23
N SER A 168 2.34 -13.72 -2.33
CA SER A 168 1.32 -14.52 -1.65
C SER A 168 -0.04 -13.84 -1.72
N ILE A 169 -1.10 -14.63 -1.89
CA ILE A 169 -2.50 -14.17 -1.79
C ILE A 169 -3.12 -14.84 -0.57
N LEU A 170 -3.53 -14.03 0.41
CA LEU A 170 -4.13 -14.45 1.66
C LEU A 170 -5.65 -14.45 1.52
N ILE A 171 -6.31 -15.60 1.66
CA ILE A 171 -7.71 -15.81 1.30
C ILE A 171 -8.51 -16.23 2.54
N GLY A 172 -9.41 -15.35 3.01
CA GLY A 172 -10.30 -15.57 4.14
C GLY A 172 -9.84 -14.90 5.44
N GLU A 173 -10.11 -15.56 6.56
CA GLU A 173 -9.73 -15.10 7.90
C GLU A 173 -8.30 -15.55 8.22
N ILE A 174 -7.33 -14.83 7.66
CA ILE A 174 -5.90 -15.05 7.88
C ILE A 174 -5.43 -14.12 8.99
N PRO A 175 -4.67 -14.59 10.01
CA PRO A 175 -4.13 -13.71 11.03
C PRO A 175 -3.25 -12.62 10.40
N TYR A 176 -3.14 -11.47 11.04
CA TYR A 176 -2.29 -10.36 10.60
C TYR A 176 -1.63 -9.67 11.78
N ALA A 177 -0.44 -9.12 11.54
CA ALA A 177 0.32 -8.38 12.53
C ALA A 177 -0.06 -6.90 12.52
N TYR A 178 0.20 -6.26 13.66
CA TYR A 178 0.14 -4.82 13.83
C TYR A 178 1.54 -4.23 13.93
N GLN A 179 1.67 -2.97 13.55
CA GLN A 179 2.91 -2.24 13.64
C GLN A 179 2.66 -0.84 14.19
N TRP A 180 3.46 -0.40 15.15
CA TRP A 180 3.51 0.99 15.56
C TRP A 180 4.33 1.77 14.54
N VAL A 181 3.75 2.84 13.98
CA VAL A 181 4.39 3.67 12.96
C VAL A 181 4.32 5.14 13.35
N THR A 182 5.31 5.90 12.88
CA THR A 182 5.40 7.34 13.09
C THR A 182 5.46 8.05 11.74
N LEU A 183 4.53 8.97 11.52
CA LEU A 183 4.57 9.93 10.42
C LEU A 183 5.32 11.19 10.88
N HIS A 184 6.49 11.40 10.30
CA HIS A 184 7.26 12.62 10.45
C HIS A 184 6.79 13.65 9.42
N THR A 185 6.34 14.79 9.91
CA THR A 185 5.90 15.92 9.11
C THR A 185 7.08 16.84 8.80
N SER A 186 7.16 17.33 7.55
CA SER A 186 8.16 18.34 7.19
C SER A 186 7.87 19.70 7.81
N ASN A 187 6.70 19.89 8.42
CA ASN A 187 6.37 21.10 9.17
C ASN A 187 6.81 20.92 10.63
N PRO A 188 7.89 21.57 11.08
CA PRO A 188 8.42 21.39 12.43
C PRO A 188 7.50 21.93 13.54
N ALA A 189 6.41 22.62 13.19
CA ALA A 189 5.40 23.09 14.14
C ALA A 189 4.32 22.04 14.47
N LEU A 190 4.33 20.90 13.78
CA LEU A 190 3.41 19.79 14.00
C LEU A 190 4.19 18.64 14.64
N ASP A 191 3.66 18.10 15.73
CA ASP A 191 4.21 16.90 16.34
C ASP A 191 4.05 15.70 15.39
N PRO A 192 4.97 14.71 15.45
CA PRO A 192 4.78 13.47 14.71
C PRO A 192 3.45 12.81 15.06
N LEU A 193 2.80 12.21 14.07
CA LEU A 193 1.62 11.38 14.29
C LEU A 193 2.09 9.94 14.50
N GLU A 194 1.66 9.33 15.60
CA GLU A 194 1.97 7.94 15.93
C GLU A 194 0.70 7.12 16.00
N GLU A 195 0.72 5.92 15.42
CA GLU A 195 -0.43 5.02 15.42
C GLU A 195 -0.04 3.55 15.27
N GLU A 196 -0.95 2.68 15.70
CA GLU A 196 -0.87 1.25 15.46
C GLU A 196 -1.69 0.90 14.20
N VAL A 197 -1.11 0.12 13.30
CA VAL A 197 -1.69 -0.17 11.97
C VAL A 197 -1.59 -1.65 11.65
N ILE A 198 -2.54 -2.18 10.90
CA ILE A 198 -2.41 -3.53 10.31
C ILE A 198 -1.31 -3.47 9.25
N SER A 199 -0.28 -4.32 9.39
CA SER A 199 0.91 -4.27 8.56
C SER A 199 1.11 -5.55 7.75
N PHE A 200 0.76 -5.50 6.46
CA PHE A 200 1.08 -6.58 5.51
C PHE A 200 2.54 -6.57 5.08
N GLN A 201 3.28 -5.48 5.36
CA GLN A 201 4.73 -5.45 5.28
C GLN A 201 5.37 -6.57 6.11
N TYR A 202 4.77 -6.95 7.23
CA TYR A 202 5.22 -8.09 8.06
C TYR A 202 5.32 -9.41 7.27
N TYR A 203 4.50 -9.60 6.23
CA TYR A 203 4.56 -10.79 5.37
C TYR A 203 5.37 -10.58 4.09
N ALA A 204 5.52 -9.33 3.66
CA ALA A 204 6.27 -8.97 2.46
C ALA A 204 7.79 -8.99 2.71
N ASP A 205 8.19 -8.47 3.87
CA ASP A 205 9.55 -8.46 4.39
C ASP A 205 9.76 -9.74 5.22
N LEU A 206 10.48 -10.70 4.65
CA LEU A 206 10.63 -12.05 5.19
C LEU A 206 11.92 -12.24 5.98
N ASP A 207 12.96 -11.46 5.71
CA ASP A 207 14.25 -11.54 6.41
C ASP A 207 14.56 -10.34 7.34
N GLY A 208 13.69 -9.34 7.38
CA GLY A 208 13.70 -8.27 8.36
C GLY A 208 13.32 -8.70 9.77
N ILE A 209 13.60 -7.83 10.72
CA ILE A 209 13.45 -8.08 12.15
C ILE A 209 12.34 -7.20 12.70
N PHE A 210 11.25 -7.84 13.14
CA PHE A 210 10.11 -7.21 13.80
C PHE A 210 10.12 -7.59 15.28
N GLU A 211 10.26 -6.58 16.14
CA GLU A 211 10.45 -6.78 17.59
C GLU A 211 9.57 -5.82 18.41
N ARG A 212 9.48 -6.14 19.71
CA ARG A 212 8.92 -5.23 20.72
C ARG A 212 10.05 -4.60 21.51
N SER A 213 10.09 -3.27 21.56
CA SER A 213 11.01 -2.61 22.46
C SER A 213 10.65 -2.93 23.93
N PRO A 214 11.65 -2.91 24.85
CA PRO A 214 11.38 -3.15 26.26
C PRO A 214 10.36 -2.16 26.83
N GLY A 215 9.24 -2.67 27.33
CA GLY A 215 8.16 -1.86 27.90
C GLY A 215 7.10 -1.44 26.88
N TYR A 216 7.26 -1.78 25.59
CA TYR A 216 6.21 -1.61 24.61
C TYR A 216 5.01 -2.52 24.91
N SER A 217 3.82 -1.94 24.83
CA SER A 217 2.56 -2.65 24.82
C SER A 217 1.70 -2.05 23.72
N SER A 218 1.14 -2.92 22.88
CA SER A 218 0.15 -2.55 21.86
C SER A 218 -0.93 -1.64 22.47
N PRO A 219 -1.11 -0.41 21.98
CA PRO A 219 -2.17 0.47 22.45
C PRO A 219 -3.58 -0.08 22.19
N GLY A 220 -3.76 -0.87 21.13
CA GLY A 220 -5.00 -1.60 20.86
C GLY A 220 -5.11 -2.95 21.56
N GLY A 221 -4.10 -3.37 22.34
CA GLY A 221 -4.10 -4.65 23.06
C GLY A 221 -3.83 -5.88 22.18
N HIS A 222 -3.27 -5.67 20.98
CA HIS A 222 -2.97 -6.71 20.01
C HIS A 222 -1.77 -7.56 20.44
N LEU A 223 -1.94 -8.88 20.37
CA LEU A 223 -0.92 -9.84 20.79
C LEU A 223 0.28 -9.90 19.85
N GLU A 224 0.13 -9.49 18.60
CA GLU A 224 1.16 -9.47 17.55
C GLU A 224 1.33 -8.06 17.00
N SER A 225 1.67 -7.13 17.89
CA SER A 225 2.09 -5.78 17.52
C SER A 225 3.58 -5.56 17.74
N TYR A 226 4.22 -4.79 16.86
CA TYR A 226 5.66 -4.53 16.85
C TYR A 226 5.93 -3.04 16.69
N ASP A 227 6.84 -2.48 17.48
CA ASP A 227 7.25 -1.07 17.39
C ASP A 227 8.67 -0.88 16.86
N LEU A 228 9.38 -1.99 16.61
CA LEU A 228 10.69 -1.98 15.99
C LEU A 228 10.65 -2.80 14.72
N HIS A 229 11.11 -2.18 13.63
CA HIS A 229 11.39 -2.84 12.36
C HIS A 229 12.81 -2.47 11.90
N GLN A 230 13.70 -3.47 11.79
CA GLN A 230 15.13 -3.27 11.55
C GLN A 230 15.74 -4.43 10.74
N GLY A 231 17.03 -4.34 10.42
CA GLY A 231 17.72 -5.34 9.59
C GLY A 231 17.66 -4.98 8.11
N GLU A 232 17.52 -5.98 7.26
CA GLU A 232 17.13 -5.77 5.86
C GLU A 232 15.63 -5.47 5.86
N VAL A 233 15.26 -4.28 5.38
CA VAL A 233 13.85 -3.82 5.40
C VAL A 233 13.19 -3.96 4.03
N GLY A 234 13.88 -4.60 3.09
CA GLY A 234 13.38 -4.86 1.74
C GLY A 234 12.22 -5.84 1.78
N TRP A 235 11.38 -5.79 0.77
CA TRP A 235 10.33 -6.79 0.56
C TRP A 235 10.84 -7.86 -0.39
N GLU A 236 10.76 -9.12 0.02
CA GLU A 236 11.10 -10.27 -0.82
C GLU A 236 9.92 -10.68 -1.70
N GLN A 237 8.69 -10.36 -1.29
CA GLN A 237 7.46 -10.73 -1.99
C GLN A 237 6.36 -9.67 -1.84
N TRP A 238 5.43 -9.60 -2.78
CA TRP A 238 4.20 -8.81 -2.59
C TRP A 238 3.12 -9.63 -1.88
N ILE A 239 2.16 -8.94 -1.27
CA ILE A 239 1.02 -9.56 -0.56
C ILE A 239 -0.29 -9.03 -1.13
N GLY A 240 -1.14 -9.94 -1.60
CA GLY A 240 -2.54 -9.67 -1.92
C GLY A 240 -3.47 -10.27 -0.87
N VAL A 241 -4.62 -9.65 -0.65
CA VAL A 241 -5.59 -10.10 0.36
C VAL A 241 -6.98 -10.22 -0.25
N LEU A 242 -7.60 -11.37 -0.05
CA LEU A 242 -9.02 -11.66 -0.31
C LEU A 242 -9.67 -11.93 1.05
N PRO A 243 -10.01 -10.90 1.84
CA PRO A 243 -10.48 -11.09 3.21
C PRO A 243 -11.91 -11.66 3.24
N THR A 244 -12.33 -12.10 4.43
CA THR A 244 -13.74 -12.42 4.71
C THR A 244 -14.61 -11.18 4.46
N TYR A 245 -15.67 -11.33 3.66
CA TYR A 245 -16.58 -10.25 3.30
C TYR A 245 -17.64 -10.04 4.39
N ARG A 246 -17.70 -8.83 4.95
CA ARG A 246 -18.66 -8.41 5.99
C ARG A 246 -18.65 -9.25 7.26
N GLY A 247 -17.53 -9.95 7.53
CA GLY A 247 -17.42 -10.89 8.64
C GLY A 247 -18.38 -12.08 8.56
N ASP A 248 -18.94 -12.37 7.38
CA ASP A 248 -19.89 -13.47 7.17
C ASP A 248 -19.32 -14.50 6.21
N TYR A 249 -19.17 -15.72 6.72
CA TYR A 249 -18.61 -16.84 5.98
C TYR A 249 -19.40 -17.20 4.72
N ALA A 250 -20.73 -17.26 4.79
CA ALA A 250 -21.57 -17.65 3.66
C ALA A 250 -21.54 -16.60 2.56
N PHE A 251 -21.59 -15.31 2.93
CA PHE A 251 -21.41 -14.23 1.97
C PHE A 251 -20.00 -14.23 1.37
N SER A 252 -18.97 -14.57 2.15
CA SER A 252 -17.59 -14.65 1.67
C SER A 252 -17.39 -15.70 0.59
N VAL A 253 -17.97 -16.91 0.74
CA VAL A 253 -17.90 -17.95 -0.30
C VAL A 253 -18.50 -17.45 -1.61
N GLY A 254 -19.64 -16.77 -1.57
CA GLY A 254 -20.28 -16.19 -2.76
C GLY A 254 -19.43 -15.08 -3.40
N ALA A 255 -18.96 -14.14 -2.58
CA ALA A 255 -18.14 -13.01 -3.00
C ALA A 255 -16.81 -13.44 -3.64
N ILE A 256 -16.10 -14.39 -3.03
CA ILE A 256 -14.82 -14.90 -3.52
C ILE A 256 -15.01 -15.70 -4.82
N ASN A 257 -16.05 -16.54 -4.91
CA ASN A 257 -16.35 -17.24 -6.16
C ASN A 257 -16.69 -16.26 -7.31
N ALA A 258 -17.45 -15.20 -7.02
CA ALA A 258 -17.75 -14.15 -7.98
C ALA A 258 -16.47 -13.38 -8.38
N TYR A 259 -15.60 -13.08 -7.42
CA TYR A 259 -14.30 -12.47 -7.67
C TYR A 259 -13.43 -13.31 -8.62
N PHE A 260 -13.26 -14.61 -8.36
CA PHE A 260 -12.49 -15.49 -9.23
C PHE A 260 -13.09 -15.61 -10.63
N GLU A 261 -14.41 -15.57 -10.76
CA GLU A 261 -15.04 -15.55 -12.09
C GLU A 261 -14.72 -14.26 -12.85
N LYS A 262 -14.82 -13.10 -12.20
CA LYS A 262 -14.45 -11.81 -12.81
C LYS A 262 -12.97 -11.82 -13.24
N ASN A 263 -12.10 -12.36 -12.39
CA ASN A 263 -10.67 -12.49 -12.66
C ASN A 263 -10.39 -13.38 -13.88
N HIS A 264 -11.02 -14.56 -13.95
CA HIS A 264 -10.94 -15.47 -15.10
C HIS A 264 -11.42 -14.79 -16.40
N LEU A 265 -12.56 -14.10 -16.35
CA LEU A 265 -13.10 -13.37 -17.50
C LEU A 265 -12.11 -12.30 -18.00
N TYR A 266 -11.45 -11.58 -17.11
CA TYR A 266 -10.44 -10.60 -17.51
C TYR A 266 -9.25 -11.25 -18.22
N ARG A 267 -8.67 -12.30 -17.62
CA ARG A 267 -7.51 -13.02 -18.19
C ARG A 267 -7.80 -13.69 -19.52
N THR A 268 -9.03 -14.13 -19.74
CA THR A 268 -9.46 -14.78 -20.98
C THR A 268 -10.04 -13.80 -22.00
N GLY A 269 -10.07 -12.50 -21.71
CA GLY A 269 -10.62 -11.46 -22.59
C GLY A 269 -12.15 -11.46 -22.70
N GLY A 270 -12.84 -12.17 -21.80
CA GLY A 270 -14.30 -12.16 -21.68
C GLY A 270 -14.84 -10.96 -20.91
N TYR A 271 -13.98 -10.09 -20.39
CA TYR A 271 -14.34 -8.90 -19.62
C TYR A 271 -14.11 -7.62 -20.43
N GLU A 272 -15.18 -6.89 -20.74
CA GLU A 272 -15.10 -5.63 -21.49
C GLU A 272 -14.95 -4.46 -20.51
N VAL A 273 -13.74 -3.91 -20.41
CA VAL A 273 -13.45 -2.66 -19.69
C VAL A 273 -12.80 -1.69 -20.66
N GLY A 274 -13.07 -0.40 -20.52
CA GLY A 274 -12.40 0.61 -21.33
C GLY A 274 -10.90 0.59 -21.06
N ASN A 275 -10.08 0.69 -22.11
CA ASN A 275 -8.64 0.93 -21.95
C ASN A 275 -8.42 2.44 -21.76
N GLY A 276 -8.23 2.85 -20.51
CA GLY A 276 -8.12 4.25 -20.17
C GLY A 276 -7.67 4.48 -18.75
N PHE A 277 -7.09 5.65 -18.51
CA PHE A 277 -6.63 6.07 -17.19
C PHE A 277 -7.51 7.20 -16.67
N MET A 278 -7.89 7.17 -15.39
CA MET A 278 -8.71 8.22 -14.80
C MET A 278 -8.17 8.64 -13.43
N VAL A 279 -8.09 9.94 -13.20
CA VAL A 279 -7.84 10.53 -11.88
C VAL A 279 -9.07 11.30 -11.44
N ILE A 280 -9.54 11.02 -10.22
CA ILE A 280 -10.61 11.77 -9.54
C ILE A 280 -9.98 12.39 -8.29
N SER A 281 -9.98 13.72 -8.19
CA SER A 281 -9.30 14.44 -7.11
C SER A 281 -10.22 15.43 -6.42
N GLU A 282 -10.50 15.17 -5.15
CA GLU A 282 -11.20 16.11 -4.24
C GLU A 282 -10.23 17.09 -3.57
N HIS A 283 -8.92 16.86 -3.70
CA HIS A 283 -7.90 17.75 -3.14
C HIS A 283 -7.52 18.90 -4.08
N ALA A 284 -7.82 18.77 -5.37
CA ALA A 284 -7.51 19.77 -6.37
C ALA A 284 -8.72 20.67 -6.65
N SER A 285 -8.50 21.97 -6.75
CA SER A 285 -9.54 22.91 -7.16
C SER A 285 -9.00 24.06 -8.01
N ALA A 286 -9.88 24.64 -8.83
CA ALA A 286 -9.58 25.82 -9.65
C ALA A 286 -10.77 26.79 -9.72
N SER A 287 -10.48 28.08 -9.54
CA SER A 287 -11.46 29.16 -9.58
C SER A 287 -11.54 29.89 -10.93
N ASN A 288 -10.56 29.68 -11.80
CA ASN A 288 -10.45 30.31 -13.11
C ASN A 288 -9.71 29.41 -14.11
N LEU A 289 -9.71 29.78 -15.39
CA LEU A 289 -9.15 28.95 -16.47
C LEU A 289 -7.62 28.74 -16.34
N ILE A 290 -6.88 29.72 -15.82
CA ILE A 290 -5.42 29.60 -15.65
C ILE A 290 -5.11 28.54 -14.58
N GLU A 291 -5.82 28.58 -13.46
CA GLU A 291 -5.70 27.56 -12.41
C GLU A 291 -6.13 26.18 -12.90
N HIS A 292 -7.22 26.11 -13.68
CA HIS A 292 -7.70 24.86 -14.28
C HIS A 292 -6.62 24.21 -15.16
N ASP A 293 -6.04 24.99 -16.08
CA ASP A 293 -4.97 24.51 -16.97
C ASP A 293 -3.73 24.08 -16.17
N GLN A 294 -3.38 24.81 -15.10
CA GLN A 294 -2.24 24.45 -14.24
C GLN A 294 -2.48 23.16 -13.46
N VAL A 295 -3.68 22.94 -12.92
CA VAL A 295 -4.04 21.71 -12.21
C VAL A 295 -4.00 20.53 -13.19
N LEU A 296 -4.57 20.68 -14.39
CA LEU A 296 -4.51 19.66 -15.43
C LEU A 296 -3.08 19.32 -15.84
N GLU A 297 -2.23 20.32 -16.06
CA GLU A 297 -0.82 20.08 -16.37
C GLU A 297 -0.12 19.35 -15.23
N ASN A 298 -0.37 19.74 -13.97
CA ASN A 298 0.20 19.06 -12.81
C ASN A 298 -0.23 17.59 -12.70
N MET A 299 -1.48 17.25 -13.04
CA MET A 299 -1.94 15.86 -13.06
C MET A 299 -1.38 15.06 -14.25
N ARG A 300 -1.05 15.73 -15.36
CA ARG A 300 -0.51 15.09 -16.57
C ARG A 300 0.98 14.84 -16.49
N THR A 301 1.76 15.87 -16.14
CA THR A 301 3.23 15.88 -16.23
C THR A 301 3.88 16.32 -14.92
N GLY A 302 3.09 16.76 -13.94
CA GLY A 302 3.60 17.23 -12.68
C GLY A 302 4.21 16.13 -11.84
N THR A 303 4.75 16.58 -10.71
CA THR A 303 5.49 15.78 -9.75
C THR A 303 4.77 14.50 -9.32
N TYR A 304 3.46 14.56 -9.04
CA TYR A 304 2.66 13.42 -8.59
C TYR A 304 1.86 12.75 -9.73
N ALA A 305 2.19 13.06 -10.99
CA ALA A 305 1.51 12.47 -12.13
C ALA A 305 1.84 10.99 -12.29
N TRP A 306 0.84 10.22 -12.70
CA TRP A 306 0.94 8.79 -12.99
C TRP A 306 1.44 8.56 -14.43
N THR A 307 2.60 9.11 -14.75
CA THR A 307 3.19 8.94 -16.08
C THR A 307 3.75 7.52 -16.23
N PRO A 308 3.57 6.85 -17.39
CA PRO A 308 3.07 7.41 -18.66
C PRO A 308 1.55 7.44 -18.81
N PHE A 309 0.77 6.81 -17.91
CA PHE A 309 -0.68 6.67 -18.06
C PHE A 309 -1.41 8.02 -18.18
N SER A 310 -0.99 9.01 -17.40
CA SER A 310 -1.54 10.37 -17.44
C SER A 310 -1.31 11.10 -18.77
N LEU A 311 -0.45 10.58 -19.65
CA LEU A 311 -0.18 11.12 -20.99
C LEU A 311 -0.94 10.41 -22.10
N GLU A 312 -1.65 9.33 -21.79
CA GLU A 312 -2.49 8.62 -22.76
C GLU A 312 -3.60 9.54 -23.29
N SER A 313 -4.00 9.35 -24.55
CA SER A 313 -5.09 10.12 -25.14
C SER A 313 -6.45 9.79 -24.52
N SER A 314 -6.58 8.63 -23.88
CA SER A 314 -7.75 8.19 -23.11
C SER A 314 -7.73 8.69 -21.65
N ALA A 315 -6.66 9.36 -21.20
CA ALA A 315 -6.55 9.84 -19.84
C ALA A 315 -7.58 10.93 -19.53
N SER A 316 -8.32 10.74 -18.44
CA SER A 316 -9.39 11.65 -17.96
C SER A 316 -9.10 12.14 -16.55
N PHE A 317 -9.41 13.40 -16.27
CA PHE A 317 -9.10 14.06 -15.00
C PHE A 317 -10.32 14.81 -14.50
N TYR A 318 -10.72 14.55 -13.26
CA TYR A 318 -11.90 15.14 -12.62
C TYR A 318 -11.49 15.77 -11.29
N PHE A 319 -11.86 17.03 -11.10
CA PHE A 319 -11.61 17.82 -9.90
C PHE A 319 -12.51 19.07 -9.89
N ASP A 320 -12.56 19.78 -8.77
CA ASP A 320 -13.46 20.92 -8.63
C ASP A 320 -12.97 22.15 -9.38
N SER A 321 -13.58 22.44 -10.53
CA SER A 321 -13.26 23.58 -11.37
C SER A 321 -14.49 24.40 -11.74
N SER A 322 -14.72 25.48 -10.99
CA SER A 322 -15.81 26.43 -11.29
C SER A 322 -15.62 27.18 -12.61
N ALA A 323 -14.39 27.17 -13.16
CA ALA A 323 -14.07 27.79 -14.45
C ALA A 323 -14.73 27.10 -15.64
N VAL A 324 -14.93 25.79 -15.56
CA VAL A 324 -15.51 24.96 -16.62
C VAL A 324 -16.76 24.19 -16.18
N GLY A 325 -17.16 24.32 -14.91
CA GLY A 325 -18.32 23.62 -14.35
C GLY A 325 -18.10 22.11 -14.20
N MET A 326 -16.88 21.72 -13.81
CA MET A 326 -16.48 20.34 -13.54
C MET A 326 -16.29 20.14 -12.04
N THR A 327 -16.57 18.94 -11.56
CA THR A 327 -16.43 18.51 -10.16
C THR A 327 -15.72 17.17 -10.07
N ALA A 328 -15.26 16.80 -8.87
CA ALA A 328 -14.81 15.42 -8.61
C ALA A 328 -15.96 14.40 -8.76
N ASP A 329 -17.18 14.76 -8.37
CA ASP A 329 -18.39 13.92 -8.51
C ASP A 329 -18.68 13.55 -9.97
N ASP A 330 -18.40 14.45 -10.92
CA ASP A 330 -18.49 14.12 -12.35
C ASP A 330 -17.59 12.95 -12.74
N GLY A 331 -16.49 12.69 -12.02
CA GLY A 331 -15.63 11.54 -12.22
C GLY A 331 -16.20 10.25 -11.62
N TYR A 332 -16.79 10.35 -10.43
CA TYR A 332 -17.47 9.22 -9.79
C TYR A 332 -18.66 8.72 -10.61
N ASP A 333 -19.41 9.64 -11.22
CA ASP A 333 -20.52 9.34 -12.13
C ASP A 333 -20.08 8.59 -13.40
N ARG A 334 -18.78 8.53 -13.71
CA ARG A 334 -18.20 7.82 -14.87
C ARG A 334 -17.73 6.42 -14.54
N LEU A 335 -17.62 6.07 -13.25
CA LEU A 335 -17.26 4.71 -12.83
C LEU A 335 -18.23 3.65 -13.38
N PRO A 336 -19.55 3.87 -13.45
CA PRO A 336 -20.47 2.89 -14.04
C PRO A 336 -20.31 2.70 -15.55
N ASP A 337 -19.75 3.68 -16.26
CA ASP A 337 -19.61 3.64 -17.72
C ASP A 337 -18.45 2.75 -18.17
N GLY A 338 -17.48 2.47 -17.29
CA GLY A 338 -16.28 1.74 -17.69
C GLY A 338 -15.28 2.61 -18.45
N ALA A 339 -15.20 3.90 -18.11
CA ALA A 339 -14.38 4.88 -18.83
C ALA A 339 -12.86 4.62 -18.75
N ALA A 340 -12.41 3.85 -17.74
CA ALA A 340 -11.01 3.55 -17.47
C ALA A 340 -10.87 2.14 -16.88
N ASP A 341 -9.75 1.47 -17.19
CA ASP A 341 -9.34 0.21 -16.56
C ASP A 341 -8.44 0.46 -15.36
N PHE A 342 -7.90 1.67 -15.22
CA PHE A 342 -7.11 2.11 -14.08
C PHE A 342 -7.62 3.44 -13.55
N VAL A 343 -8.14 3.45 -12.33
CA VAL A 343 -8.69 4.61 -11.65
C VAL A 343 -7.87 4.97 -10.42
N VAL A 344 -7.54 6.25 -10.26
CA VAL A 344 -6.92 6.83 -9.07
C VAL A 344 -7.88 7.82 -8.42
N GLY A 345 -8.33 7.50 -7.21
CA GLY A 345 -9.08 8.39 -6.34
C GLY A 345 -8.15 9.08 -5.33
N GLN A 346 -8.18 10.41 -5.32
CA GLN A 346 -7.45 11.28 -4.41
C GLN A 346 -8.43 12.06 -3.56
N ALA A 347 -8.77 11.50 -2.41
CA ALA A 347 -9.70 12.10 -1.48
C ALA A 347 -9.35 11.72 -0.04
N HIS A 348 -10.00 12.39 0.91
CA HIS A 348 -10.02 11.91 2.29
C HIS A 348 -10.72 10.55 2.37
N GLY A 349 -10.43 9.77 3.40
CA GLY A 349 -11.05 8.46 3.59
C GLY A 349 -11.23 8.10 5.04
N TYR A 350 -12.08 7.10 5.26
CA TYR A 350 -12.20 6.34 6.48
C TYR A 350 -12.61 4.91 6.11
N TRP A 351 -12.71 4.00 7.08
CA TRP A 351 -13.07 2.60 6.80
C TRP A 351 -14.38 2.44 6.02
N GLY A 352 -15.33 3.37 6.11
CA GLY A 352 -16.63 3.29 5.44
C GLY A 352 -16.76 4.10 4.14
N GLY A 353 -15.73 4.84 3.71
CA GLY A 353 -15.84 5.71 2.53
C GLY A 353 -14.53 6.31 2.03
N HIS A 354 -14.57 6.76 0.77
CA HIS A 354 -13.52 7.48 0.05
C HIS A 354 -14.15 8.71 -0.60
N GLY A 355 -13.79 9.90 -0.14
CA GLY A 355 -14.37 11.14 -0.63
C GLY A 355 -15.88 11.16 -0.48
N SER A 356 -16.60 11.45 -1.56
CA SER A 356 -18.06 11.39 -1.65
C SER A 356 -18.63 9.97 -1.81
N LEU A 357 -17.78 8.96 -2.00
CA LEU A 357 -18.20 7.55 -2.06
C LEU A 357 -18.25 6.91 -0.67
N ASP A 358 -19.38 6.28 -0.34
CA ASP A 358 -19.49 5.40 0.82
C ASP A 358 -19.81 3.95 0.39
N ILE A 359 -19.79 3.02 1.34
CA ILE A 359 -20.13 1.61 1.10
C ILE A 359 -21.52 1.47 0.45
N ALA A 360 -22.51 2.26 0.86
CA ALA A 360 -23.87 2.15 0.34
C ALA A 360 -23.95 2.57 -1.13
N TRP A 361 -23.19 3.59 -1.52
CA TRP A 361 -23.05 3.99 -2.92
C TRP A 361 -22.40 2.89 -3.74
N VAL A 362 -21.27 2.34 -3.29
CA VAL A 362 -20.53 1.26 -3.97
C VAL A 362 -21.38 0.00 -4.15
N ASP A 363 -22.19 -0.33 -3.15
CA ASP A 363 -23.08 -1.49 -3.21
C ASP A 363 -24.26 -1.31 -4.17
N SER A 364 -24.59 -0.07 -4.54
CA SER A 364 -25.74 0.27 -5.39
C SER A 364 -25.37 0.77 -6.79
N HIS A 365 -24.10 1.06 -7.04
CA HIS A 365 -23.60 1.58 -8.32
C HIS A 365 -22.51 0.69 -8.89
N PRO A 366 -22.51 0.43 -10.21
CA PRO A 366 -21.41 -0.27 -10.83
C PRO A 366 -20.10 0.50 -10.74
N ILE A 367 -19.02 -0.20 -10.36
CA ILE A 367 -17.65 0.30 -10.50
C ILE A 367 -16.99 -0.52 -11.60
N ARG A 368 -16.86 0.06 -12.79
CA ARG A 368 -16.28 -0.60 -13.96
C ARG A 368 -14.85 -0.14 -14.19
N THR A 369 -13.93 -0.68 -13.39
CA THR A 369 -12.48 -0.57 -13.60
C THR A 369 -11.83 -1.88 -13.18
N VAL A 370 -10.61 -2.17 -13.64
CA VAL A 370 -9.83 -3.36 -13.24
C VAL A 370 -9.03 -3.02 -11.98
N PHE A 371 -8.33 -1.89 -12.03
CA PHE A 371 -7.51 -1.36 -10.95
C PHE A 371 -8.20 -0.16 -10.31
N PHE A 372 -8.38 -0.21 -9.00
CA PHE A 372 -8.89 0.90 -8.21
C PHE A 372 -7.86 1.32 -7.17
N TRP A 373 -7.31 2.51 -7.33
CA TRP A 373 -6.30 3.06 -6.45
C TRP A 373 -6.90 4.14 -5.55
N SER A 374 -7.02 3.86 -4.26
CA SER A 374 -7.45 4.85 -3.27
C SER A 374 -6.26 5.40 -2.49
N ASP A 375 -6.12 6.73 -2.51
CA ASP A 375 -5.24 7.46 -1.58
C ASP A 375 -5.96 7.90 -0.29
N GLY A 376 -7.21 7.48 -0.11
CA GLY A 376 -7.97 7.73 1.12
C GLY A 376 -7.47 6.92 2.31
N CYS A 377 -7.48 7.55 3.49
CA CYS A 377 -7.08 6.96 4.76
C CYS A 377 -8.03 5.84 5.21
N ALA A 378 -7.47 4.77 5.77
CA ALA A 378 -8.15 3.66 6.43
C ALA A 378 -9.23 2.93 5.59
N VAL A 379 -9.31 3.16 4.27
CA VAL A 379 -10.36 2.61 3.41
C VAL A 379 -10.38 1.08 3.35
N GLY A 380 -9.24 0.45 3.65
CA GLY A 380 -9.05 -1.00 3.71
C GLY A 380 -8.74 -1.50 5.13
N ASN A 381 -9.18 -0.78 6.16
CA ASN A 381 -9.00 -1.22 7.54
C ASN A 381 -9.81 -2.51 7.81
N LEU A 382 -9.11 -3.62 8.07
CA LEU A 382 -9.70 -4.94 8.27
C LEU A 382 -10.21 -5.19 9.69
N ASP A 383 -9.99 -4.27 10.64
CA ASP A 383 -10.63 -4.32 11.96
C ASP A 383 -12.13 -4.01 11.87
N HIS A 384 -12.56 -3.48 10.73
CA HIS A 384 -13.95 -3.29 10.37
C HIS A 384 -14.38 -4.39 9.39
N PRO A 385 -15.30 -5.30 9.80
CA PRO A 385 -15.80 -6.36 8.93
C PRO A 385 -16.38 -5.86 7.62
N GLU A 386 -17.04 -4.71 7.67
CA GLU A 386 -17.44 -3.93 6.49
C GLU A 386 -16.45 -2.78 6.33
N ASN A 387 -15.76 -2.72 5.19
CA ASN A 387 -14.97 -1.56 4.82
C ASN A 387 -15.15 -1.21 3.34
N PHE A 388 -14.77 0.01 2.98
CA PHE A 388 -14.95 0.57 1.66
C PHE A 388 -14.26 -0.28 0.60
N LEU A 389 -12.99 -0.61 0.81
CA LEU A 389 -12.17 -1.28 -0.19
C LEU A 389 -12.64 -2.72 -0.46
N THR A 390 -13.11 -3.44 0.56
CA THR A 390 -13.72 -4.77 0.37
C THR A 390 -15.05 -4.68 -0.39
N SER A 391 -15.84 -3.62 -0.18
CA SER A 391 -17.07 -3.38 -0.95
C SER A 391 -16.75 -3.04 -2.41
N VAL A 392 -15.68 -2.27 -2.65
CA VAL A 392 -15.16 -2.02 -3.99
C VAL A 392 -14.69 -3.31 -4.66
N LEU A 393 -14.03 -4.23 -3.97
CA LEU A 393 -13.55 -5.48 -4.57
C LEU A 393 -14.68 -6.50 -4.85
N TYR A 394 -15.51 -6.75 -3.83
CA TYR A 394 -16.49 -7.83 -3.84
C TYR A 394 -17.89 -7.42 -4.29
N GLY A 395 -18.17 -6.12 -4.38
CA GLY A 395 -19.47 -5.60 -4.80
C GLY A 395 -19.98 -6.30 -6.06
N SER A 396 -21.26 -6.69 -6.06
CA SER A 396 -21.87 -7.45 -7.17
C SER A 396 -21.89 -6.68 -8.49
N TYR A 397 -21.81 -5.34 -8.42
CA TYR A 397 -21.71 -4.44 -9.56
C TYR A 397 -20.27 -3.98 -9.85
N SER A 398 -19.31 -4.45 -9.05
CA SER A 398 -17.92 -4.06 -9.20
C SER A 398 -17.14 -5.03 -10.09
N SER A 399 -16.38 -4.43 -10.99
CA SER A 399 -15.43 -5.04 -11.91
C SER A 399 -14.02 -5.14 -11.34
N VAL A 400 -13.78 -4.53 -10.18
CA VAL A 400 -12.45 -4.36 -9.64
C VAL A 400 -11.85 -5.71 -9.31
N LEU A 401 -10.64 -5.93 -9.82
CA LEU A 401 -9.85 -7.14 -9.58
C LEU A 401 -8.65 -6.87 -8.67
N LEU A 402 -8.23 -5.60 -8.60
CA LEU A 402 -7.28 -5.17 -7.61
C LEU A 402 -7.65 -3.79 -7.10
N ALA A 403 -7.78 -3.69 -5.78
CA ALA A 403 -8.00 -2.43 -5.09
C ALA A 403 -6.82 -2.15 -4.13
N LYS A 404 -6.17 -1.01 -4.27
CA LYS A 404 -5.16 -0.54 -3.31
C LYS A 404 -5.79 0.49 -2.39
N GLY A 405 -5.49 0.40 -1.09
CA GLY A 405 -5.80 1.46 -0.12
C GLY A 405 -4.81 1.50 1.02
N THR A 406 -5.26 1.99 2.17
CA THR A 406 -4.51 1.87 3.42
C THR A 406 -5.36 1.30 4.55
N THR A 407 -4.70 0.67 5.52
CA THR A 407 -5.31 0.10 6.73
C THR A 407 -5.54 1.14 7.83
N ASN A 408 -4.80 2.25 7.80
CA ASN A 408 -4.99 3.39 8.70
C ASN A 408 -4.71 4.72 7.98
N ASN A 409 -4.33 5.79 8.69
CA ASN A 409 -3.98 7.07 8.08
C ASN A 409 -2.85 6.88 7.06
N SER A 410 -2.85 7.75 6.04
CA SER A 410 -1.88 7.70 4.95
C SER A 410 -1.21 9.06 4.77
N GLY A 411 0.08 9.04 4.43
CA GLY A 411 0.92 10.23 4.36
C GLY A 411 1.35 10.57 2.93
N GLY A 412 0.60 10.12 1.92
CA GLY A 412 1.16 9.93 0.58
C GLY A 412 1.98 8.65 0.50
N LEU A 413 2.56 8.35 -0.65
CA LEU A 413 3.21 7.05 -0.93
C LEU A 413 4.73 7.16 -1.15
N GLY A 414 5.29 8.34 -0.92
CA GLY A 414 6.71 8.58 -1.00
C GLY A 414 7.25 8.85 -2.40
N THR A 415 8.52 9.24 -2.43
CA THR A 415 9.34 9.46 -3.63
C THR A 415 10.66 8.75 -3.37
N ASN A 416 11.21 8.10 -4.39
CA ASN A 416 12.50 7.43 -4.32
C ASN A 416 13.43 7.97 -5.43
N GLY A 417 14.60 7.37 -5.60
CA GLY A 417 15.57 7.78 -6.63
C GLY A 417 15.08 7.63 -8.08
N ASP A 418 14.09 6.75 -8.31
CA ASP A 418 13.55 6.45 -9.64
C ASP A 418 12.33 7.33 -9.99
N GLY A 419 11.72 7.96 -8.99
CA GLY A 419 10.65 8.92 -9.18
C GLY A 419 9.60 8.87 -8.09
N TYR A 420 8.45 9.48 -8.41
CA TYR A 420 7.28 9.44 -7.54
C TYR A 420 6.60 8.09 -7.63
N TYR A 421 5.94 7.70 -6.54
CA TYR A 421 5.26 6.42 -6.45
C TYR A 421 4.37 6.13 -7.68
N GLY A 422 3.43 7.03 -8.03
CA GLY A 422 2.53 6.84 -9.16
C GLY A 422 3.25 6.69 -10.50
N HIS A 423 4.36 7.42 -10.71
CA HIS A 423 5.20 7.29 -11.89
C HIS A 423 5.88 5.92 -11.96
N ASN A 424 6.47 5.46 -10.86
CA ASN A 424 7.17 4.19 -10.80
C ASN A 424 6.21 3.02 -11.07
N ILE A 425 5.04 3.03 -10.44
CA ILE A 425 4.02 1.99 -10.66
C ILE A 425 3.51 2.01 -12.10
N ALA A 426 3.11 3.18 -12.62
CA ALA A 426 2.61 3.30 -13.98
C ALA A 426 3.66 2.90 -15.03
N THR A 427 4.94 3.26 -14.81
CA THR A 427 6.05 2.88 -15.70
C THR A 427 6.26 1.36 -15.70
N ALA A 428 6.35 0.74 -14.54
CA ALA A 428 6.54 -0.71 -14.44
C ALA A 428 5.36 -1.49 -15.08
N LEU A 429 4.12 -1.04 -14.85
CA LEU A 429 2.96 -1.64 -15.51
C LEU A 429 2.97 -1.44 -17.03
N ALA A 430 3.33 -0.25 -17.52
CA ALA A 430 3.47 0.01 -18.96
C ALA A 430 4.54 -0.88 -19.62
N ASP A 431 5.57 -1.27 -18.86
CA ASP A 431 6.62 -2.19 -19.27
C ASP A 431 6.21 -3.68 -19.13
N GLY A 432 4.96 -3.96 -18.74
CA GLY A 432 4.37 -5.29 -18.65
C GLY A 432 4.62 -6.03 -17.33
N ALA A 433 5.07 -5.33 -16.29
CA ALA A 433 5.10 -5.89 -14.94
C ALA A 433 3.68 -6.13 -14.41
N SER A 434 3.54 -7.07 -13.46
CA SER A 434 2.33 -7.12 -12.65
C SER A 434 2.32 -5.98 -11.63
N LEU A 435 1.16 -5.64 -11.07
CA LEU A 435 1.09 -4.60 -10.04
C LEU A 435 1.90 -4.96 -8.78
N GLY A 436 1.88 -6.23 -8.36
CA GLY A 436 2.69 -6.70 -7.24
C GLY A 436 4.18 -6.51 -7.50
N ASP A 437 4.64 -6.79 -8.73
CA ASP A 437 6.02 -6.58 -9.14
C ASP A 437 6.37 -5.09 -9.19
N ALA A 438 5.48 -4.25 -9.73
CA ALA A 438 5.64 -2.81 -9.76
C ALA A 438 5.78 -2.23 -8.33
N LEU A 439 4.99 -2.74 -7.38
CA LEU A 439 5.07 -2.35 -5.97
C LEU A 439 6.43 -2.74 -5.37
N LEU A 440 6.85 -4.00 -5.56
CA LEU A 440 8.14 -4.49 -5.07
C LEU A 440 9.32 -3.65 -5.60
N MET A 441 9.29 -3.31 -6.89
CA MET A 441 10.30 -2.44 -7.49
C MET A 441 10.36 -1.07 -6.82
N HIS A 442 9.21 -0.51 -6.44
CA HIS A 442 9.16 0.79 -5.79
C HIS A 442 9.67 0.75 -4.33
N VAL A 443 9.14 -0.17 -3.52
CA VAL A 443 9.40 -0.22 -2.06
C VAL A 443 10.85 -0.54 -1.72
N ASN A 444 11.54 -1.27 -2.62
CA ASN A 444 12.92 -1.69 -2.44
C ASN A 444 13.95 -0.65 -2.89
N VAL A 445 13.50 0.51 -3.35
CA VAL A 445 14.37 1.65 -3.65
C VAL A 445 14.23 2.65 -2.51
N PRO A 446 15.34 3.07 -1.87
CA PRO A 446 15.29 3.99 -0.75
C PRO A 446 14.50 5.25 -1.07
N LEU A 447 13.55 5.58 -0.19
CA LEU A 447 12.82 6.84 -0.25
C LEU A 447 13.80 8.01 -0.04
N ILE A 448 13.48 9.15 -0.64
CA ILE A 448 14.20 10.41 -0.45
C ILE A 448 13.47 11.27 0.60
N TYR A 449 14.21 12.12 1.31
CA TYR A 449 13.63 13.07 2.27
C TYR A 449 12.56 13.95 1.60
N PRO A 450 11.42 14.23 2.28
CA PRO A 450 11.09 13.88 3.67
C PRO A 450 10.55 12.46 3.88
N TRP A 451 10.22 11.75 2.81
CA TRP A 451 9.55 10.45 2.88
C TRP A 451 10.40 9.35 3.51
N SER A 452 11.72 9.45 3.41
CA SER A 452 12.65 8.55 4.08
C SER A 452 12.47 8.49 5.59
N GLU A 453 12.02 9.58 6.22
CA GLU A 453 11.78 9.62 7.67
C GLU A 453 10.49 8.90 8.07
N SER A 454 9.56 8.74 7.13
CA SER A 454 8.24 8.13 7.36
C SER A 454 8.06 6.82 6.59
N ARG A 455 9.16 6.15 6.24
CA ARG A 455 9.13 4.91 5.43
C ARG A 455 8.14 3.89 5.96
N GLU A 456 8.24 3.56 7.25
CA GLU A 456 7.37 2.56 7.88
C GLU A 456 5.90 2.99 7.81
N PHE A 457 5.61 4.28 7.99
CA PHE A 457 4.25 4.79 7.86
C PHE A 457 3.67 4.57 6.46
N HIS A 458 4.47 4.76 5.41
CA HIS A 458 4.01 4.57 4.02
C HIS A 458 3.79 3.11 3.65
N PHE A 459 4.67 2.21 4.09
CA PHE A 459 4.68 0.82 3.66
C PHE A 459 3.88 -0.11 4.57
N ALA A 460 3.90 0.11 5.89
CA ALA A 460 3.14 -0.71 6.82
C ALA A 460 1.63 -0.48 6.67
N THR A 461 1.20 0.73 6.30
CA THR A 461 -0.24 1.04 6.13
C THR A 461 -0.79 0.56 4.79
N ALA A 462 0.05 0.20 3.82
CA ALA A 462 -0.39 -0.16 2.49
C ALA A 462 -1.06 -1.54 2.46
N ILE A 463 -2.17 -1.64 1.74
CA ILE A 463 -2.87 -2.92 1.51
C ILE A 463 -3.28 -3.05 0.04
N LEU A 464 -3.06 -4.24 -0.51
CA LEU A 464 -3.58 -4.68 -1.80
C LEU A 464 -4.68 -5.71 -1.57
N LEU A 465 -5.91 -5.36 -1.93
CA LEU A 465 -7.00 -6.32 -1.98
C LEU A 465 -7.12 -6.85 -3.41
N GLY A 466 -7.27 -8.16 -3.56
CA GLY A 466 -7.38 -8.82 -4.86
C GLY A 466 -6.11 -9.53 -5.29
N ASP A 467 -5.79 -9.43 -6.58
CA ASP A 467 -4.77 -10.25 -7.25
C ASP A 467 -3.62 -9.40 -7.84
N PRO A 468 -2.49 -9.31 -7.11
CA PRO A 468 -1.34 -8.53 -7.55
C PRO A 468 -0.58 -9.09 -8.76
N THR A 469 -0.95 -10.26 -9.29
CA THR A 469 -0.31 -10.80 -10.51
C THR A 469 -0.84 -10.14 -11.78
N LEU A 470 -1.94 -9.39 -11.70
CA LEU A 470 -2.54 -8.72 -12.84
C LEU A 470 -1.64 -7.65 -13.44
N ARG A 471 -1.69 -7.58 -14.77
CA ARG A 471 -1.01 -6.60 -15.62
C ARG A 471 -2.08 -5.70 -16.27
N ARG A 472 -1.71 -4.49 -16.62
CA ARG A 472 -2.56 -3.58 -17.41
C ARG A 472 -2.31 -3.78 -18.90
#